data_AF-A0A7J2ZD60-F1
#
_entry.id   AF-A0A7J2ZD60-F1
#
_cell.length_a   1.000
_cell.length_b   1.000
_cell.length_c   1.000
_cell.angle_alpha   90.00
_cell.angle_beta   90.00
_cell.angle_gamma   90.00
#
_symmetry.space_group_name_H-M   'P 1'
#
loop_
_entity.id
_entity.type
_entity.pdbx_description
1 polymer ?
#
loop_
_entity_poly.entity_id
_entity_poly.type
_entity_poly.pdbx_seq_one_letter_code
_entity_poly.pdbx_strand_id
1 'polypeptide(L)' 'METEKSSGLIAVYIPPQLLRMVEETRQRLGMNRSRFVQYCLTKTLQELSVLTTNIHKPEN' A
#
# COMPACT_ATOMS: atom_id res chain seq x y z
N MET A 1 21.59 5.37 -15.94
CA MET A 1 21.63 4.96 -14.53
C MET A 1 20.43 4.05 -14.32
N GLU A 2 20.63 2.75 -14.49
CA GLU A 2 19.56 1.77 -14.31
C GLU A 2 19.19 1.74 -12.82
N THR A 3 17.96 2.11 -12.49
CA THR A 3 17.46 1.96 -11.13
C THR A 3 17.33 0.48 -10.85
N GLU A 4 18.19 -0.02 -9.96
CA GLU A 4 18.08 -1.37 -9.41
C GLU A 4 16.64 -1.58 -8.92
N LYS A 5 15.89 -2.47 -9.59
CA LYS A 5 14.60 -2.93 -9.09
C LYS A 5 14.89 -3.77 -7.85
N SER A 6 14.96 -3.12 -6.69
CA SER A 6 14.99 -3.81 -5.41
C SER A 6 13.63 -4.48 -5.19
N SER A 7 13.50 -5.73 -5.63
CA SER A 7 12.38 -6.58 -5.29
C SER A 7 12.69 -7.27 -3.97
N GLY A 8 11.98 -6.87 -2.91
CA GLY A 8 12.07 -7.49 -1.58
C GLY A 8 10.80 -8.25 -1.24
N LEU A 9 10.95 -9.37 -0.50
CA LEU A 9 9.82 -10.02 0.15
C LEU A 9 9.54 -9.33 1.48
N ILE A 10 8.28 -8.95 1.70
CA ILE A 10 7.83 -8.34 2.95
C ILE A 10 6.77 -9.27 3.56
N ALA A 11 7.00 -9.67 4.81
CA ALA A 11 6.03 -10.40 5.61
C ALA A 11 5.47 -9.47 6.70
N VAL A 12 4.16 -9.45 6.85
CA VAL A 12 3.47 -8.67 7.90
C VAL A 12 2.45 -9.55 8.60
N TYR A 13 2.31 -9.35 9.91
CA TYR A 13 1.22 -9.96 10.67
C TYR A 13 -0.07 -9.17 10.44
N ILE A 14 -1.16 -9.89 10.13
CA ILE A 14 -2.50 -9.32 9.97
C ILE A 14 -3.45 -10.11 10.89
N PRO A 15 -4.21 -9.45 11.78
CA PRO A 15 -5.21 -10.11 12.60
C PRO A 15 -6.23 -10.88 11.74
N PRO A 16 -6.72 -12.06 12.17
CA PRO A 16 -7.57 -12.92 11.34
C PRO A 16 -8.83 -12.23 10.78
N GLN A 17 -9.46 -11.36 11.58
CA GLN A 17 -10.66 -10.63 11.17
C GLN A 17 -10.35 -9.63 10.04
N LEU A 18 -9.21 -8.92 10.15
CA LEU A 18 -8.77 -8.00 9.11
C LEU A 18 -8.33 -8.76 7.85
N LEU A 19 -7.65 -9.90 8.01
CA LEU A 19 -7.27 -10.75 6.88
C LEU A 19 -8.49 -11.24 6.10
N ARG A 20 -9.57 -11.60 6.79
CA ARG A 20 -10.84 -11.97 6.15
C ARG A 20 -11.41 -10.81 5.34
N MET A 21 -11.49 -9.61 5.91
CA MET A 21 -11.97 -8.42 5.20
C MET A 21 -11.12 -8.09 3.96
N VAL A 22 -9.80 -8.24 4.08
CA VAL A 22 -8.84 -8.08 2.98
C VAL A 22 -9.15 -9.07 1.85
N GLU A 23 -9.30 -10.35 2.16
CA GLU A 23 -9.57 -11.39 1.16
C GLU A 23 -10.94 -11.23 0.50
N GLU A 24 -11.99 -10.90 1.25
CA GLU A 24 -13.32 -10.63 0.70
C GLU A 24 -13.29 -9.44 -0.27
N THR A 25 -12.63 -8.34 0.12
CA THR A 25 -12.49 -7.15 -0.74
C THR A 25 -11.67 -7.46 -1.98
N ARG A 26 -10.55 -8.17 -1.82
CA ARG A 26 -9.69 -8.60 -2.93
C ARG A 26 -10.49 -9.42 -3.96
N GLN A 27 -11.29 -10.38 -3.50
CA GLN A 27 -12.12 -11.22 -4.36
C GLN A 27 -13.16 -10.40 -5.11
N ARG A 28 -13.85 -9.47 -4.44
CA ARG A 28 -14.82 -8.56 -5.08
C ARG A 28 -14.20 -7.70 -6.18
N LEU A 29 -12.95 -7.29 -6.01
CA LEU A 29 -12.20 -6.53 -7.02
C LEU A 29 -11.55 -7.39 -8.12
N GLY A 30 -11.64 -8.73 -8.02
CA GLY A 30 -11.07 -9.65 -9.01
C GLY A 30 -9.54 -9.59 -9.10
N MET A 31 -8.84 -9.19 -8.04
CA MET A 31 -7.38 -9.02 -8.06
C MET A 31 -6.66 -10.23 -7.45
N ASN A 32 -5.47 -10.56 -7.96
CA ASN A 32 -4.56 -11.47 -7.26
C ASN A 32 -3.97 -10.76 -6.00
N ARG A 33 -3.43 -11.54 -5.06
CA ARG A 33 -2.93 -11.00 -3.77
C ARG A 33 -1.86 -9.94 -3.94
N SER A 34 -0.84 -10.20 -4.75
CA SER A 34 0.27 -9.27 -4.97
C SER A 34 -0.22 -7.94 -5.56
N ARG A 35 -1.08 -8.00 -6.57
CA ARG A 35 -1.67 -6.82 -7.22
C ARG A 35 -2.55 -6.03 -6.25
N PHE A 36 -3.33 -6.73 -5.43
CA PHE A 36 -4.16 -6.10 -4.42
C PHE A 36 -3.33 -5.36 -3.37
N VAL A 37 -2.29 -5.99 -2.83
CA VAL A 37 -1.37 -5.34 -1.87
C VAL A 37 -0.68 -4.13 -2.49
N GLN A 38 -0.17 -4.26 -3.73
CA GLN A 38 0.44 -3.13 -4.45
C GLN A 38 -0.56 -1.98 -4.68
N TYR A 39 -1.81 -2.30 -5.02
CA TYR A 39 -2.87 -1.31 -5.18
C TYR A 39 -3.15 -0.57 -3.88
N CYS A 40 -3.34 -1.29 -2.77
CA CYS A 40 -3.56 -0.71 -1.45
C CYS A 40 -2.40 0.20 -1.03
N LEU A 41 -1.16 -0.27 -1.15
CA LEU A 41 0.03 0.53 -0.81
C LEU A 41 0.10 1.81 -1.65
N THR A 42 -0.13 1.70 -2.97
CA THR A 42 -0.11 2.86 -3.86
C THR A 42 -1.19 3.87 -3.49
N LYS A 43 -2.41 3.39 -3.19
CA LYS A 43 -3.52 4.26 -2.81
C LYS A 43 -3.28 4.96 -1.48
N THR A 44 -2.83 4.22 -0.47
CA THR A 44 -2.46 4.80 0.82
C THR A 44 -1.34 5.81 0.68
N LEU A 45 -0.29 5.55 -0.11
CA LEU A 45 0.78 6.52 -0.35
C LEU A 45 0.29 7.77 -1.07
N GLN A 46 -0.64 7.65 -2.03
CA GLN A 46 -1.28 8.81 -2.67
C GLN A 46 -2.00 9.67 -1.64
N GLU A 47 -2.81 9.06 -0.78
CA GLU A 47 -3.55 9.75 0.29
C GLU A 47 -2.61 10.40 1.31
N LEU A 48 -1.58 9.68 1.74
CA LEU A 48 -0.58 10.19 2.68
C LEU A 48 0.26 11.32 2.08
N SER A 49 0.61 11.25 0.78
CA SER A 49 1.37 12.32 0.12
C SER A 49 0.62 13.66 0.14
N VAL A 50 -0.71 13.61 -0.01
CA VAL A 50 -1.58 14.79 0.10
C VAL A 50 -1.55 15.35 1.51
N LEU A 51 -1.55 14.49 2.54
CA LEU A 51 -1.47 14.92 3.94
C LEU A 51 -0.09 15.49 4.30
N THR A 52 1.01 14.88 3.82
CA THR A 52 2.37 15.33 4.14
C THR A 52 2.73 16.66 3.48
N THR A 53 2.12 16.98 2.33
CA THR A 53 2.27 18.29 1.66
C THR A 53 1.80 19.46 2.56
N ASN A 54 0.96 19.18 3.55
CA ASN A 54 0.49 20.16 4.53
C ASN A 54 1.28 20.16 5.85
N ILE A 55 2.12 19.15 6.11
CA ILE A 55 2.83 18.99 7.40
C ILE A 55 4.30 19.44 7.31
N HIS A 56 4.90 19.48 6.11
CA HIS A 56 6.28 19.95 5.90
C HIS A 56 6.38 21.07 4.87
N LYS A 57 5.74 22.22 5.15
CA LYS A 57 6.31 23.50 4.73
C LYS A 57 7.14 24.02 5.90
N PRO A 58 8.47 23.78 5.95
CA PRO A 58 9.30 24.67 6.73
C PRO A 58 9.10 26.07 6.15
N GLU A 59 8.57 26.99 6.96
CA GLU A 59 8.57 28.41 6.65
C GLU A 59 10.02 28.83 6.44
N ASN A 60 10.38 29.13 5.19
CA ASN A 60 11.53 29.94 4.79
C ASN A 60 11.15 30.69 3.52
#